data_AF-A0A7C4J5I3-F1
#
_entry.id   AF-A0A7C4J5I3-F1
#
_cell.length_a   1.000
_cell.length_b   1.000
_cell.length_c   1.000
_cell.angle_alpha   90.00
_cell.angle_beta   90.00
_cell.angle_gamma   90.00
#
_symmetry.space_group_name_H-M   'P 1'
#
loop_
_entity.id
_entity.type
_entity.pdbx_description
1 polymer ?
#
loop_
_entity_poly.entity_id
_entity_poly.type
_entity_poly.pdbx_seq_one_letter_code
_entity_poly.pdbx_strand_id
1 'polypeptide(L)'
;MINLRRQIYISIVIGLTAGLTAYYFDPFHAPGDLFQALRPARDFIENRPPLWWTMDPGYVPSPLTITPLGLPWVFMEEQAAGAIFFGITGALLAWVLRKRTYLLPLFASYAFVQNLGARQYAPLLMALALTGLPAVGVIIKPHIALPLFLMYRSHRVGVMIAIVVTLWTLIVFPGWPVTWLSQLSTYTGTFPVLHPLGLIAFGLAVVTRQPLLALYCLVPLRRMYDALPLFLAVRDIRPVAALTVFSWLMMLLPQPDQLPAFCLSAVAAGWLFGRWAPAAADPASAGAPLDVALKWLGRLRAPVG
;
A
#
# COMPACT_ATOMS: atom_id res chain seq x y z
N MET A 1 13.61 -16.03 18.19
CA MET A 1 14.02 -14.86 17.38
C MET A 1 14.94 -15.33 16.27
N ILE A 2 14.74 -14.90 15.02
CA ILE A 2 15.62 -15.26 13.90
C ILE A 2 16.96 -14.52 14.07
N ASN A 3 18.09 -15.21 13.86
CA ASN A 3 19.42 -14.60 13.87
C ASN A 3 19.50 -13.50 12.78
N LEU A 4 20.12 -12.36 13.09
CA LEU A 4 20.27 -11.22 12.17
C LEU A 4 20.82 -11.64 10.79
N ARG A 5 21.85 -12.51 10.74
CA ARG A 5 22.44 -12.99 9.49
C ARG A 5 21.43 -13.78 8.66
N ARG A 6 20.68 -14.67 9.31
CA ARG A 6 19.60 -15.44 8.66
C ARG A 6 18.52 -14.51 8.13
N GLN A 7 18.20 -13.44 8.85
CA GLN A 7 17.21 -12.47 8.41
C GLN A 7 17.68 -11.67 7.18
N ILE A 8 18.95 -11.20 7.17
CA ILE A 8 19.54 -10.54 6.00
C ILE A 8 19.44 -11.46 4.79
N TYR A 9 19.82 -12.74 4.97
CA TYR A 9 19.73 -13.75 3.92
C TYR A 9 18.30 -13.94 3.41
N ILE A 10 17.32 -14.12 4.30
CA ILE A 10 15.90 -14.26 3.92
C ILE A 10 15.42 -13.04 3.14
N SER A 11 15.75 -11.82 3.59
CA SER A 11 15.39 -10.59 2.90
C SER A 11 16.00 -10.48 1.51
N ILE A 12 17.28 -10.81 1.37
CA ILE A 12 17.98 -10.81 0.08
C ILE A 12 17.34 -11.85 -0.86
N VAL A 13 17.11 -13.07 -0.38
CA VAL A 13 16.49 -14.13 -1.19
C VAL A 13 15.08 -13.72 -1.64
N ILE A 14 14.25 -13.18 -0.75
CA ILE A 14 12.90 -12.70 -1.12
C ILE A 14 12.99 -11.60 -2.17
N GLY A 15 13.89 -10.62 -1.99
CA GLY A 15 14.05 -9.53 -2.95
C GLY A 15 14.58 -9.98 -4.31
N LEU A 16 15.61 -10.84 -4.33
CA LEU A 16 16.16 -11.39 -5.56
C LEU A 16 15.12 -12.23 -6.29
N THR A 17 14.43 -13.13 -5.60
CA THR A 17 13.38 -13.94 -6.23
C THR A 17 12.25 -13.08 -6.76
N ALA A 18 11.79 -12.08 -5.99
CA ALA A 18 10.74 -11.16 -6.44
C ALA A 18 11.18 -10.32 -7.65
N GLY A 19 12.40 -9.78 -7.64
CA GLY A 19 12.95 -8.98 -8.74
C GLY A 19 13.18 -9.81 -10.00
N LEU A 20 13.80 -10.99 -9.89
CA LEU A 20 14.00 -11.90 -11.02
C LEU A 20 12.68 -12.36 -11.61
N THR A 21 11.70 -12.71 -10.77
CA THR A 21 10.38 -13.10 -11.25
C THR A 21 9.68 -11.92 -11.95
N ALA A 22 9.75 -10.71 -11.38
CA ALA A 22 9.20 -9.52 -12.01
C ALA A 22 9.90 -9.17 -13.34
N TYR A 23 11.18 -9.50 -13.49
CA TYR A 23 11.91 -9.30 -14.74
C TYR A 23 11.46 -10.32 -15.80
N TYR A 24 11.54 -11.61 -15.50
CA TYR A 24 11.35 -12.68 -16.50
C TYR A 24 9.89 -13.01 -16.81
N PHE A 25 8.95 -12.76 -15.90
CA PHE A 25 7.54 -13.12 -16.08
C PHE A 25 6.65 -11.94 -16.48
N ASP A 26 7.24 -10.87 -17.02
CA ASP A 26 6.46 -9.78 -17.60
C ASP A 26 6.40 -9.86 -19.12
N PRO A 27 5.25 -10.26 -19.68
CA PRO A 27 5.08 -10.34 -21.13
C PRO A 27 5.14 -8.97 -21.81
N PHE A 28 4.95 -7.87 -21.07
CA PHE A 28 4.85 -6.52 -21.63
C PHE A 28 6.14 -5.71 -21.55
N HIS A 29 7.20 -6.25 -20.93
CA HIS A 29 8.47 -5.53 -20.70
C HIS A 29 8.25 -4.12 -20.11
N ALA A 30 7.23 -3.99 -19.26
CA ALA A 30 6.79 -2.72 -18.70
C ALA A 30 7.45 -2.50 -17.33
N PRO A 31 7.71 -1.26 -16.92
CA PRO A 31 8.19 -0.93 -15.57
C PRO A 31 7.14 -1.18 -14.48
N GLY A 32 5.90 -1.56 -14.83
CA GLY A 32 4.75 -1.55 -13.94
C GLY A 32 4.54 -0.16 -13.36
N ASP A 33 4.01 -0.04 -12.14
CA ASP A 33 3.68 1.25 -11.52
C ASP A 33 4.87 2.20 -11.35
N LEU A 34 6.12 1.72 -11.42
CA LEU A 34 7.31 2.56 -11.41
C LEU A 34 7.35 3.57 -12.57
N PHE A 35 6.65 3.30 -13.69
CA PHE A 35 6.54 4.25 -14.81
C PHE A 35 6.05 5.62 -14.37
N GLN A 36 5.18 5.67 -13.34
CA GLN A 36 4.61 6.90 -12.82
C GLN A 36 5.64 7.78 -12.12
N ALA A 37 6.75 7.19 -11.65
CA ALA A 37 7.91 7.93 -11.13
C ALA A 37 8.96 8.18 -12.22
N LEU A 38 9.18 7.20 -13.10
CA LEU A 38 10.20 7.26 -14.16
C LEU A 38 9.90 8.33 -15.20
N ARG A 39 8.66 8.39 -15.71
CA ARG A 39 8.28 9.36 -16.74
C ARG A 39 8.46 10.81 -16.27
N PRO A 40 7.88 11.26 -15.15
CA PRO A 40 8.11 12.65 -14.72
C PRO A 40 9.57 12.92 -14.33
N ALA A 41 10.33 11.90 -13.90
CA ALA A 41 11.76 12.05 -13.65
C ALA A 41 12.56 12.30 -14.95
N ARG A 42 12.22 11.60 -16.04
CA ARG A 42 12.80 11.86 -17.37
C ARG A 42 12.33 13.19 -17.94
N ASP A 43 11.02 13.50 -17.84
CA ASP A 43 10.47 14.80 -18.25
C ASP A 43 11.21 15.94 -17.54
N PHE A 44 11.49 15.81 -16.23
CA PHE A 44 12.26 16.78 -15.46
C PHE A 44 13.70 16.95 -15.98
N ILE A 45 14.41 15.87 -16.29
CA ILE A 45 15.78 15.93 -16.84
C ILE A 45 15.80 16.55 -18.25
N GLU A 46 14.78 16.26 -19.04
CA GLU A 46 14.66 16.73 -20.43
C GLU A 46 13.98 18.10 -20.54
N ASN A 47 13.69 18.77 -19.41
CA ASN A 47 12.97 20.05 -19.35
C ASN A 47 11.60 20.03 -20.06
N ARG A 48 10.91 18.89 -20.07
CA ARG A 48 9.53 18.77 -20.55
C ARG A 48 8.55 19.10 -19.40
N PRO A 49 7.40 19.72 -19.69
CA PRO A 49 6.37 19.95 -18.67
C PRO A 49 5.91 18.61 -18.08
N PRO A 50 6.00 18.35 -16.77
CA PRO A 50 5.62 17.05 -16.23
C PRO A 50 4.10 16.85 -16.28
N LEU A 51 3.64 15.59 -16.28
CA LEU A 51 2.22 15.21 -16.36
C LEU A 51 1.49 15.67 -17.64
N TRP A 52 2.23 15.98 -18.72
CA TRP A 52 1.68 16.38 -20.02
C TRP A 52 0.94 15.24 -20.74
N TRP A 53 1.25 13.99 -20.39
CA TRP A 53 0.67 12.79 -20.96
C TRP A 53 -0.61 12.37 -20.23
N THR A 54 -1.52 11.75 -20.97
CA THR A 54 -2.74 11.16 -20.40
C THR A 54 -2.42 9.80 -19.79
N MET A 55 -2.90 9.57 -18.57
CA MET A 55 -2.88 8.23 -17.97
C MET A 55 -3.93 7.36 -18.68
N ASP A 56 -3.54 6.16 -19.08
CA ASP A 56 -4.49 5.12 -19.44
C ASP A 56 -5.47 4.93 -18.25
N PRO A 57 -6.80 4.82 -18.49
CA PRO A 57 -7.78 4.45 -17.46
C PRO A 57 -7.35 3.23 -16.61
N GLY A 58 -6.44 2.43 -17.16
CA GLY A 58 -5.59 1.42 -16.55
C GLY A 58 -4.83 1.77 -15.26
N TYR A 59 -4.65 3.05 -14.91
CA TYR A 59 -3.79 3.45 -13.79
C TYR A 59 -4.41 4.50 -12.87
N VAL A 60 -4.05 4.46 -11.58
CA VAL A 60 -4.29 5.61 -10.69
C VAL A 60 -3.14 6.58 -10.89
N PRO A 61 -3.41 7.83 -11.28
CA PRO A 61 -2.37 8.83 -11.37
C PRO A 61 -1.71 9.10 -10.02
N SER A 62 -0.40 8.89 -9.94
CA SER A 62 0.39 9.33 -8.80
C SER A 62 0.68 10.84 -8.90
N PRO A 63 0.69 11.54 -7.76
CA PRO A 63 1.06 12.95 -7.71
C PRO A 63 2.52 13.16 -8.13
N LEU A 64 2.87 14.37 -8.58
CA LEU A 64 4.22 14.69 -9.05
C LEU A 64 5.30 14.47 -7.97
N THR A 65 4.91 14.48 -6.70
CA THR A 65 5.77 14.15 -5.55
C THR A 65 6.44 12.78 -5.62
N ILE A 66 5.98 11.88 -6.49
CA ILE A 66 6.63 10.59 -6.72
C ILE A 66 7.92 10.69 -7.57
N THR A 67 8.13 11.80 -8.27
CA THR A 67 9.26 12.01 -9.20
C THR A 67 10.64 11.67 -8.62
N PRO A 68 11.01 12.07 -7.39
CA PRO A 68 12.32 11.74 -6.84
C PRO A 68 12.60 10.24 -6.74
N LEU A 69 11.56 9.42 -6.62
CA LEU A 69 11.69 7.97 -6.57
C LEU A 69 12.12 7.37 -7.92
N GLY A 70 11.83 8.07 -9.02
CA GLY A 70 12.18 7.69 -10.39
C GLY A 70 13.61 8.07 -10.79
N LEU A 71 14.17 9.15 -10.21
CA LEU A 71 15.49 9.69 -10.57
C LEU A 71 16.62 8.66 -10.57
N PRO A 72 16.73 7.71 -9.60
CA PRO A 72 17.79 6.72 -9.61
C PRO A 72 17.74 5.71 -10.77
N TRP A 73 16.65 5.68 -11.54
CA TRP A 73 16.41 4.66 -12.56
C TRP A 73 16.24 5.23 -13.98
N VAL A 74 16.36 6.54 -14.16
CA VAL A 74 16.12 7.21 -15.44
C VAL A 74 16.99 6.68 -16.58
N PHE A 75 18.20 6.21 -16.25
CA PHE A 75 19.19 5.67 -17.17
C PHE A 75 19.04 4.16 -17.43
N MET A 76 18.10 3.49 -16.76
CA MET A 76 17.86 2.07 -16.94
C MET A 76 16.74 1.82 -17.95
N GLU A 77 16.78 0.64 -18.57
CA GLU A 77 15.68 0.05 -19.31
C GLU A 77 14.49 -0.18 -18.35
N GLU A 78 13.27 0.09 -18.82
CA GLU A 78 12.11 0.26 -17.93
C GLU A 78 11.76 -1.03 -17.18
N GLN A 79 11.83 -2.19 -17.85
CA GLN A 79 11.58 -3.49 -17.24
C GLN A 79 12.60 -3.77 -16.13
N ALA A 80 13.89 -3.55 -16.41
CA ALA A 80 14.96 -3.70 -15.43
C ALA A 80 14.77 -2.77 -14.23
N ALA A 81 14.46 -1.49 -14.46
CA ALA A 81 14.18 -0.52 -13.41
C ALA A 81 13.04 -0.98 -12.49
N GLY A 82 11.90 -1.37 -13.09
CA GLY A 82 10.73 -1.85 -12.37
C GLY A 82 10.99 -3.12 -11.57
N ALA A 83 11.71 -4.08 -12.16
CA ALA A 83 12.06 -5.34 -11.51
C ALA A 83 13.04 -5.15 -10.34
N ILE A 84 14.09 -4.35 -10.51
CA ILE A 84 15.06 -4.05 -9.45
C ILE A 84 14.37 -3.28 -8.31
N PHE A 85 13.57 -2.27 -8.63
CA PHE A 85 12.77 -1.54 -7.65
C PHE A 85 11.86 -2.47 -6.85
N PHE A 86 11.12 -3.35 -7.53
CA PHE A 86 10.25 -4.30 -6.86
C PHE A 86 11.02 -5.28 -5.96
N GLY A 87 12.17 -5.79 -6.44
CA GLY A 87 13.05 -6.65 -5.64
C GLY A 87 13.57 -5.96 -4.38
N ILE A 88 14.01 -4.70 -4.48
CA ILE A 88 14.47 -3.91 -3.33
C ILE A 88 13.34 -3.67 -2.32
N THR A 89 12.14 -3.30 -2.79
CA THR A 89 11.00 -3.04 -1.90
C THR A 89 10.49 -4.33 -1.24
N GLY A 90 10.55 -5.47 -1.94
CA GLY A 90 10.30 -6.80 -1.38
C GLY A 90 11.30 -7.19 -0.30
N ALA A 91 12.61 -7.01 -0.56
CA ALA A 91 13.67 -7.25 0.43
C ALA A 91 13.51 -6.37 1.67
N LEU A 92 13.23 -5.07 1.46
CA LEU A 92 13.01 -4.11 2.52
C LEU A 92 11.80 -4.49 3.38
N LEU A 93 10.67 -4.86 2.76
CA LEU A 93 9.50 -5.33 3.50
C LEU A 93 9.86 -6.57 4.32
N ALA A 94 10.50 -7.58 3.73
CA ALA A 94 10.91 -8.79 4.43
C ALA A 94 11.82 -8.47 5.63
N TRP A 95 12.74 -7.52 5.46
CA TRP A 95 13.66 -7.08 6.51
C TRP A 95 12.94 -6.42 7.69
N VAL A 96 11.96 -5.57 7.40
CA VAL A 96 11.18 -4.88 8.43
C VAL A 96 10.26 -5.86 9.15
N LEU A 97 9.75 -6.87 8.45
CA LEU A 97 8.94 -7.96 9.00
C LEU A 97 9.71 -8.94 9.89
N ARG A 98 11.03 -8.77 10.09
CA ARG A 98 11.82 -9.61 11.02
C ARG A 98 11.29 -9.68 12.44
N LYS A 99 10.60 -8.62 12.89
CA LYS A 99 9.96 -8.55 14.22
C LYS A 99 8.55 -9.17 14.22
N ARG A 100 8.03 -9.53 13.05
CA ARG A 100 6.67 -10.02 12.80
C ARG A 100 6.71 -11.18 11.82
N THR A 101 7.54 -12.19 12.09
CA THR A 101 7.80 -13.30 11.16
C THR A 101 6.56 -14.12 10.83
N TYR A 102 5.51 -14.03 11.65
CA TYR A 102 4.20 -14.61 11.36
C TYR A 102 3.53 -14.01 10.11
N LEU A 103 4.01 -12.85 9.63
CA LEU A 103 3.56 -12.21 8.39
C LEU A 103 4.26 -12.74 7.15
N LEU A 104 5.34 -13.53 7.26
CA LEU A 104 6.10 -14.01 6.09
C LEU A 104 5.26 -14.77 5.03
N PRO A 105 4.19 -15.51 5.35
CA PRO A 105 3.37 -16.13 4.30
C PRO A 105 2.71 -15.13 3.34
N LEU A 106 2.62 -13.83 3.69
CA LEU A 106 2.08 -12.83 2.77
C LEU A 106 2.85 -12.78 1.43
N PHE A 107 4.13 -13.14 1.42
CA PHE A 107 4.94 -13.18 0.19
C PHE A 107 4.46 -14.28 -0.78
N ALA A 108 3.72 -15.28 -0.28
CA ALA A 108 3.07 -16.31 -1.08
C ALA A 108 1.60 -15.99 -1.39
N SER A 109 1.09 -14.81 -1.01
CA SER A 109 -0.30 -14.42 -1.28
C SER A 109 -0.49 -13.98 -2.73
N TYR A 110 -1.69 -14.18 -3.26
CA TYR A 110 -2.07 -13.65 -4.57
C TYR A 110 -1.99 -12.13 -4.62
N ALA A 111 -2.26 -11.44 -3.51
CA ALA A 111 -2.08 -9.99 -3.41
C ALA A 111 -0.61 -9.58 -3.65
N PHE A 112 0.35 -10.34 -3.11
CA PHE A 112 1.78 -10.09 -3.36
C PHE A 112 2.18 -10.44 -4.79
N VAL A 113 1.68 -11.54 -5.35
CA VAL A 113 1.91 -11.92 -6.75
C VAL A 113 1.36 -10.87 -7.72
N GLN A 114 0.17 -10.31 -7.46
CA GLN A 114 -0.35 -9.19 -8.23
C GLN A 114 0.52 -7.94 -8.09
N ASN A 115 1.04 -7.67 -6.89
CA ASN A 115 2.01 -6.58 -6.70
C ASN A 115 3.27 -6.80 -7.54
N LEU A 116 3.72 -8.04 -7.67
CA LEU A 116 4.88 -8.42 -8.47
C LEU A 116 4.65 -8.16 -9.96
N GLY A 117 3.52 -8.62 -10.50
CA GLY A 117 3.17 -8.38 -11.91
C GLY A 117 3.01 -6.89 -12.23
N ALA A 118 2.36 -6.14 -11.34
CA ALA A 118 2.14 -4.71 -11.54
C ALA A 118 3.28 -3.81 -11.01
N ARG A 119 4.34 -4.40 -10.42
CA ARG A 119 5.47 -3.73 -9.75
C ARG A 119 5.02 -2.57 -8.86
N GLN A 120 4.00 -2.87 -8.08
CA GLN A 120 3.24 -1.92 -7.29
C GLN A 120 4.00 -1.41 -6.08
N TYR A 121 3.59 -0.23 -5.60
CA TYR A 121 4.23 0.43 -4.46
C TYR A 121 3.83 -0.18 -3.10
N ALA A 122 2.82 -1.06 -3.02
CA ALA A 122 2.29 -1.52 -1.74
C ALA A 122 3.34 -2.14 -0.79
N PRO A 123 4.32 -2.96 -1.25
CA PRO A 123 5.39 -3.45 -0.38
C PRO A 123 6.24 -2.33 0.23
N LEU A 124 6.56 -1.30 -0.56
CA LEU A 124 7.25 -0.10 -0.08
C LEU A 124 6.40 0.65 0.95
N LEU A 125 5.11 0.87 0.66
CA LEU A 125 4.20 1.58 1.56
C LEU A 125 4.07 0.87 2.92
N MET A 126 3.97 -0.46 2.91
CA MET A 126 3.97 -1.26 4.13
C MET A 126 5.29 -1.14 4.89
N ALA A 127 6.43 -1.22 4.20
CA ALA A 127 7.73 -1.05 4.83
C ALA A 127 7.87 0.34 5.47
N LEU A 128 7.49 1.40 4.75
CA LEU A 128 7.48 2.78 5.24
C LEU A 128 6.63 2.90 6.51
N ALA A 129 5.40 2.39 6.49
CA ALA A 129 4.50 2.41 7.65
C ALA A 129 5.12 1.72 8.88
N LEU A 130 5.71 0.53 8.68
CA LEU A 130 6.34 -0.25 9.75
C LEU A 130 7.67 0.37 10.26
N THR A 131 8.32 1.21 9.46
CA THR A 131 9.52 1.98 9.87
C THR A 131 9.21 3.37 10.44
N GLY A 132 7.93 3.72 10.59
CA GLY A 132 7.51 5.04 11.09
C GLY A 132 7.68 6.17 10.07
N LEU A 133 7.61 5.86 8.77
CA LEU A 133 7.65 6.83 7.67
C LEU A 133 6.37 6.84 6.79
N PRO A 134 5.15 6.57 7.30
CA PRO A 134 3.96 6.50 6.44
C PRO A 134 3.61 7.83 5.75
N ALA A 135 4.04 8.99 6.27
CA ALA A 135 3.86 10.27 5.60
C ALA A 135 4.54 10.33 4.22
N VAL A 136 5.69 9.65 4.07
CA VAL A 136 6.36 9.52 2.77
C VAL A 136 5.51 8.67 1.82
N GLY A 137 4.81 7.66 2.34
CA GLY A 137 3.89 6.86 1.54
C GLY A 137 2.73 7.69 0.97
N VAL A 138 2.18 8.64 1.74
CA VAL A 138 1.06 9.49 1.31
C VAL A 138 1.42 10.30 0.07
N ILE A 139 2.64 10.85 -0.01
CA ILE A 139 3.08 11.61 -1.18
C ILE A 139 3.49 10.72 -2.37
N ILE A 140 3.55 9.39 -2.21
CA ILE A 140 3.82 8.43 -3.30
C ILE A 140 2.50 7.95 -3.90
N LYS A 141 1.59 7.44 -3.06
CA LYS A 141 0.29 6.86 -3.44
C LYS A 141 -0.75 7.21 -2.36
N PRO A 142 -1.40 8.38 -2.46
CA PRO A 142 -2.27 8.89 -1.40
C PRO A 142 -3.37 7.92 -0.96
N HIS A 143 -4.13 7.35 -1.89
CA HIS A 143 -5.30 6.51 -1.59
C HIS A 143 -4.94 5.21 -0.83
N ILE A 144 -3.83 4.54 -1.15
CA ILE A 144 -3.38 3.33 -0.46
C ILE A 144 -2.66 3.68 0.84
N ALA A 145 -1.86 4.74 0.85
CA ALA A 145 -1.00 5.07 1.98
C ALA A 145 -1.71 5.87 3.09
N LEU A 146 -2.81 6.57 2.78
CA LEU A 146 -3.56 7.36 3.76
C LEU A 146 -4.09 6.50 4.92
N PRO A 147 -4.72 5.32 4.71
CA PRO A 147 -5.06 4.40 5.79
C PRO A 147 -3.87 4.04 6.68
N LEU A 148 -2.69 3.82 6.08
CA LEU A 148 -1.47 3.50 6.83
C LEU A 148 -0.97 4.70 7.63
N PHE A 149 -1.03 5.91 7.09
CA PHE A 149 -0.66 7.13 7.81
C PHE A 149 -1.57 7.43 8.99
N LEU A 150 -2.87 7.17 8.86
CA LEU A 150 -3.82 7.33 9.96
C LEU A 150 -3.65 6.26 11.06
N MET A 151 -3.16 5.07 10.67
CA MET A 151 -2.98 3.94 11.59
C MET A 151 -1.60 3.88 12.24
N TYR A 152 -0.56 4.34 11.54
CA TYR A 152 0.83 4.24 11.98
C TYR A 152 1.39 5.64 12.26
N ARG A 153 2.04 5.79 13.41
CA ARG A 153 2.67 7.06 13.78
C ARG A 153 3.81 7.38 12.83
N SER A 154 3.77 8.58 12.23
CA SER A 154 4.88 9.10 11.45
C SER A 154 5.94 9.76 12.33
N HIS A 155 7.20 9.44 12.09
CA HIS A 155 8.34 10.14 12.65
C HIS A 155 8.41 11.55 12.07
N ARG A 156 8.98 12.49 12.84
CA ARG A 156 9.20 13.88 12.39
C ARG A 156 9.99 13.93 11.08
N VAL A 157 10.97 13.04 10.93
CA VAL A 157 11.76 12.90 9.71
C VAL A 157 10.89 12.55 8.50
N GLY A 158 9.96 11.60 8.62
CA GLY A 158 9.06 11.23 7.53
C GLY A 158 8.13 12.38 7.11
N VAL A 159 7.62 13.13 8.09
CA VAL A 159 6.82 14.34 7.83
C VAL A 159 7.66 15.43 7.14
N MET A 160 8.89 15.65 7.61
CA MET A 160 9.80 16.63 7.00
C MET A 160 10.14 16.26 5.55
N ILE A 161 10.44 14.99 5.27
CA ILE A 161 10.67 14.50 3.89
C ILE A 161 9.43 14.78 3.03
N ALA A 162 8.23 14.45 3.52
CA ALA A 162 7.00 14.66 2.79
C ALA A 162 6.77 16.16 2.47
N ILE A 163 6.98 17.04 3.45
CA ILE A 163 6.87 18.50 3.27
C ILE A 163 7.90 19.00 2.25
N VAL A 164 9.18 18.65 2.41
CA VAL A 164 10.26 19.11 1.53
C VAL A 164 10.03 18.67 0.10
N VAL A 165 9.67 17.40 -0.13
CA VAL A 165 9.40 16.89 -1.48
C VAL A 165 8.17 17.57 -2.09
N THR A 166 7.10 17.79 -1.30
CA THR A 166 5.90 18.49 -1.78
C THR A 166 6.18 19.94 -2.15
N LEU A 167 6.94 20.66 -1.32
CA LEU A 167 7.33 22.04 -1.62
C LEU A 167 8.25 22.10 -2.84
N TRP A 168 9.21 21.18 -2.94
CA TRP A 168 10.09 21.09 -4.10
C TRP A 168 9.30 20.87 -5.40
N THR A 169 8.34 19.94 -5.42
CA THR A 169 7.53 19.73 -6.63
C THR A 169 6.60 20.90 -6.94
N LEU A 170 6.09 21.60 -5.93
CA LEU A 170 5.32 22.84 -6.13
C LEU A 170 6.18 23.96 -6.71
N ILE A 171 7.46 24.06 -6.34
CA ILE A 171 8.39 25.03 -6.93
C ILE A 171 8.69 24.67 -8.39
N VAL A 172 8.93 23.38 -8.66
CA VAL A 172 9.26 22.88 -10.00
C VAL A 172 8.07 23.02 -10.97
N PHE A 173 6.86 22.66 -10.53
CA PHE A 173 5.67 22.74 -11.37
C PHE A 173 4.42 23.13 -10.56
N PRO A 174 4.19 24.43 -10.26
CA PRO A 174 3.13 24.88 -9.34
C PRO A 174 1.71 24.40 -9.70
N GLY A 175 1.43 24.20 -10.99
CA GLY A 175 0.12 23.73 -11.48
C GLY A 175 -0.14 22.23 -11.30
N TRP A 176 0.87 21.44 -10.88
CA TRP A 176 0.76 19.99 -10.81
C TRP A 176 -0.43 19.48 -9.99
N PRO A 177 -0.84 20.08 -8.84
CA PRO A 177 -1.96 19.55 -8.08
C PRO A 177 -3.27 19.59 -8.87
N VAL A 178 -3.51 20.66 -9.63
CA VAL A 178 -4.72 20.81 -10.45
C VAL A 178 -4.71 19.83 -11.61
N THR A 179 -3.56 19.71 -12.31
CA THR A 179 -3.37 18.73 -13.38
C THR A 179 -3.53 17.29 -12.90
N TRP A 180 -2.98 16.96 -11.73
CA TRP A 180 -3.12 15.64 -11.13
C TRP A 180 -4.58 15.34 -10.75
N LEU A 181 -5.28 16.31 -10.14
CA LEU A 181 -6.69 16.15 -9.77
C LEU A 181 -7.59 15.93 -10.99
N SER A 182 -7.35 16.60 -12.11
CA SER A 182 -8.15 16.41 -13.33
C SER A 182 -7.96 15.00 -13.93
N GLN A 183 -6.77 14.40 -13.76
CA GLN A 183 -6.48 13.04 -14.18
C GLN A 183 -7.17 11.97 -13.31
N LEU A 184 -7.62 12.30 -12.09
CA LEU A 184 -8.30 11.31 -11.22
C LEU A 184 -9.63 10.82 -11.78
N SER A 185 -10.24 11.57 -12.70
CA SER A 185 -11.49 11.19 -13.36
C SER A 185 -11.38 9.90 -14.19
N THR A 186 -10.18 9.51 -14.62
CA THR A 186 -9.94 8.27 -15.38
C THR A 186 -9.77 7.03 -14.50
N TYR A 187 -9.71 7.21 -13.18
CA TYR A 187 -9.45 6.11 -12.27
C TYR A 187 -10.67 5.18 -12.10
N THR A 188 -10.48 3.90 -12.41
CA THR A 188 -11.52 2.86 -12.30
C THR A 188 -11.48 2.07 -10.98
N GLY A 189 -11.17 2.72 -9.86
CA GLY A 189 -11.18 2.09 -8.54
C GLY A 189 -12.59 1.97 -7.97
N THR A 190 -12.85 0.94 -7.17
CA THR A 190 -14.11 0.74 -6.47
C THR A 190 -13.92 0.97 -4.98
N PHE A 191 -14.90 1.62 -4.35
CA PHE A 191 -14.95 1.71 -2.89
C PHE A 191 -15.58 0.42 -2.36
N PRO A 192 -14.88 -0.39 -1.57
CA PRO A 192 -15.45 -1.66 -1.09
C PRO A 192 -16.77 -1.46 -0.35
N VAL A 193 -16.93 -0.37 0.40
CA VAL A 193 -18.18 -0.06 1.14
C VAL A 193 -19.41 0.11 0.24
N LEU A 194 -19.23 0.42 -1.05
CA LEU A 194 -20.34 0.52 -2.01
C LEU A 194 -20.82 -0.83 -2.52
N HIS A 195 -20.12 -1.92 -2.20
CA HIS A 195 -20.50 -3.28 -2.55
C HIS A 195 -21.11 -4.00 -1.34
N PRO A 196 -22.14 -4.86 -1.51
CA PRO A 196 -22.79 -5.55 -0.38
C PRO A 196 -21.81 -6.27 0.56
N LEU A 197 -20.86 -7.03 0.00
CA LEU A 197 -19.85 -7.74 0.81
C LEU A 197 -18.88 -6.80 1.53
N GLY A 198 -18.52 -5.68 0.90
CA GLY A 198 -17.60 -4.72 1.51
C GLY A 198 -18.29 -3.81 2.54
N LEU A 199 -19.60 -3.56 2.40
CA LEU A 199 -20.41 -2.94 3.44
C LEU A 199 -20.50 -3.82 4.69
N ILE A 200 -20.75 -5.12 4.50
CA ILE A 200 -20.71 -6.10 5.60
C ILE A 200 -19.31 -6.12 6.24
N ALA A 201 -18.25 -6.15 5.43
CA ALA A 201 -16.88 -6.11 5.92
C ALA A 201 -16.59 -4.83 6.72
N PHE A 202 -17.06 -3.67 6.26
CA PHE A 202 -16.93 -2.39 6.96
C PHE A 202 -17.69 -2.40 8.30
N GLY A 203 -18.95 -2.82 8.31
CA GLY A 203 -19.76 -2.90 9.53
C GLY A 203 -19.11 -3.83 10.57
N LEU A 204 -18.64 -4.99 10.14
CA LEU A 204 -17.92 -5.92 11.01
C LEU A 204 -16.58 -5.33 11.46
N ALA A 205 -15.83 -4.65 10.60
CA ALA A 205 -14.59 -3.98 10.98
C ALA A 205 -14.82 -2.90 12.07
N VAL A 206 -15.91 -2.14 11.98
CA VAL A 206 -16.30 -1.17 13.00
C VAL A 206 -16.66 -1.86 14.32
N VAL A 207 -17.53 -2.87 14.29
CA VAL A 207 -17.99 -3.59 15.49
C VAL A 207 -16.83 -4.33 16.18
N THR A 208 -15.92 -4.91 15.41
CA THR A 208 -14.75 -5.65 15.91
C THR A 208 -13.53 -4.77 16.15
N ARG A 209 -13.65 -3.44 15.99
CA ARG A 209 -12.59 -2.44 16.20
C ARG A 209 -11.32 -2.70 15.38
N GLN A 210 -11.49 -2.94 14.09
CA GLN A 210 -10.43 -3.08 13.09
C GLN A 210 -10.33 -1.83 12.20
N PRO A 211 -9.76 -0.73 12.71
CA PRO A 211 -9.76 0.55 12.01
C PRO A 211 -8.99 0.51 10.68
N LEU A 212 -7.93 -0.28 10.57
CA LEU A 212 -7.19 -0.40 9.30
C LEU A 212 -8.10 -0.97 8.19
N LEU A 213 -8.83 -2.04 8.48
CA LEU A 213 -9.77 -2.63 7.54
C LEU A 213 -10.93 -1.68 7.24
N ALA A 214 -11.47 -1.01 8.26
CA ALA A 214 -12.52 -0.02 8.08
C ALA A 214 -12.07 1.13 7.15
N LEU A 215 -10.85 1.65 7.33
CA LEU A 215 -10.26 2.68 6.47
C LEU A 215 -10.06 2.17 5.03
N TYR A 216 -9.59 0.94 4.85
CA TYR A 216 -9.44 0.35 3.52
C TYR A 216 -10.78 0.11 2.79
N CYS A 217 -11.88 -0.09 3.53
CA CYS A 217 -13.21 -0.11 2.92
C CYS A 217 -13.70 1.27 2.44
N LEU A 218 -13.12 2.35 2.96
CA LEU A 218 -13.50 3.75 2.67
C LEU A 218 -12.64 4.42 1.60
N VAL A 219 -11.58 3.76 1.12
CA VAL A 219 -10.73 4.26 0.03
C VAL A 219 -10.99 3.46 -1.24
N PRO A 220 -10.80 4.06 -2.42
CA PRO A 220 -10.98 3.34 -3.67
C PRO A 220 -9.82 2.36 -3.90
N LEU A 221 -10.15 1.08 -4.06
CA LEU A 221 -9.23 0.00 -4.36
C LEU A 221 -9.50 -0.49 -5.78
N ARG A 222 -8.46 -0.81 -6.53
CA ARG A 222 -8.56 -1.23 -7.93
C ARG A 222 -8.44 -2.73 -8.09
N ARG A 223 -7.42 -3.32 -7.46
CA ARG A 223 -7.12 -4.75 -7.53
C ARG A 223 -6.59 -5.28 -6.20
N MET A 224 -6.41 -6.59 -6.10
CA MET A 224 -5.87 -7.24 -4.89
C MET A 224 -4.53 -6.69 -4.44
N TYR A 225 -3.72 -6.17 -5.37
CA TYR A 225 -2.45 -5.59 -4.97
C TYR A 225 -2.61 -4.40 -4.00
N ASP A 226 -3.70 -3.64 -4.09
CA ASP A 226 -3.99 -2.51 -3.19
C ASP A 226 -4.38 -2.99 -1.78
N ALA A 227 -4.85 -4.23 -1.68
CA ALA A 227 -5.29 -4.85 -0.44
C ALA A 227 -4.15 -5.53 0.33
N LEU A 228 -2.93 -5.59 -0.22
CA LEU A 228 -1.76 -6.18 0.45
C LEU A 228 -1.54 -5.60 1.88
N PRO A 229 -1.71 -4.29 2.14
CA PRO A 229 -1.52 -3.76 3.49
C PRO A 229 -2.54 -4.26 4.52
N LEU A 230 -3.67 -4.88 4.12
CA LEU A 230 -4.60 -5.52 5.04
C LEU A 230 -3.98 -6.67 5.83
N PHE A 231 -2.90 -7.29 5.33
CA PHE A 231 -2.12 -8.25 6.11
C PHE A 231 -1.54 -7.64 7.40
N LEU A 232 -1.41 -6.31 7.50
CA LEU A 232 -0.99 -5.65 8.73
C LEU A 232 -2.08 -5.59 9.81
N ALA A 233 -3.34 -5.90 9.48
CA ALA A 233 -4.44 -5.95 10.44
C ALA A 233 -4.42 -7.20 11.32
N VAL A 234 -3.70 -8.25 10.91
CA VAL A 234 -3.64 -9.54 11.61
C VAL A 234 -2.37 -9.70 12.47
N ARG A 235 -2.46 -10.48 13.55
CA ARG A 235 -1.39 -10.65 14.56
C ARG A 235 -0.90 -12.08 14.74
N ASP A 236 -1.46 -13.03 14.02
CA ASP A 236 -1.16 -14.45 14.17
C ASP A 236 -0.92 -15.08 12.81
N ILE A 237 -0.10 -16.12 12.78
CA ILE A 237 0.22 -16.89 11.59
C ILE A 237 -1.03 -17.55 10.98
N ARG A 238 -2.00 -17.98 11.80
CA ARG A 238 -3.20 -18.67 11.30
C ARG A 238 -4.09 -17.75 10.44
N PRO A 239 -4.51 -16.55 10.90
CA PRO A 239 -5.19 -15.59 10.05
C PRO A 239 -4.38 -15.18 8.81
N VAL A 240 -3.05 -15.04 8.94
CA VAL A 240 -2.19 -14.69 7.79
C VAL A 240 -2.20 -15.81 6.75
N ALA A 241 -2.06 -17.06 7.18
CA ALA A 241 -2.11 -18.22 6.30
C ALA A 241 -3.49 -18.33 5.64
N ALA A 242 -4.57 -18.14 6.40
CA ALA A 242 -5.92 -18.11 5.87
C ALA A 242 -6.10 -17.00 4.83
N LEU A 243 -5.68 -15.76 5.12
CA LEU A 243 -5.70 -14.64 4.18
C LEU A 243 -4.87 -14.92 2.93
N THR A 244 -3.73 -15.58 3.08
CA THR A 244 -2.87 -16.00 1.97
C THR A 244 -3.64 -16.95 1.06
N VAL A 245 -4.27 -18.00 1.61
CA VAL A 245 -5.08 -18.96 0.83
C VAL A 245 -6.31 -18.29 0.22
N PHE A 246 -7.07 -17.51 1.00
CA PHE A 246 -8.26 -16.81 0.51
C PHE A 246 -7.92 -15.82 -0.61
N SER A 247 -6.76 -15.17 -0.55
CA SER A 247 -6.33 -14.27 -1.63
C SER A 247 -6.24 -14.99 -2.98
N TRP A 248 -5.79 -16.26 -3.01
CA TRP A 248 -5.76 -17.05 -4.24
C TRP A 248 -7.16 -17.41 -4.75
N LEU A 249 -8.09 -17.71 -3.85
CA LEU A 249 -9.47 -17.98 -4.22
C LEU A 249 -10.14 -16.75 -4.87
N MET A 250 -9.69 -15.54 -4.55
CA MET A 250 -10.18 -14.32 -5.22
C MET A 250 -9.88 -14.30 -6.71
N MET A 251 -8.87 -15.03 -7.19
CA MET A 251 -8.58 -15.15 -8.63
C MET A 251 -9.72 -15.80 -9.40
N LEU A 252 -10.57 -16.59 -8.73
CA LEU A 252 -11.72 -17.26 -9.32
C LEU A 252 -12.94 -16.33 -9.46
N LEU A 253 -12.91 -15.16 -8.83
CA LEU A 253 -14.01 -14.19 -8.87
C LEU A 253 -13.79 -13.15 -9.99
N PRO A 254 -14.88 -12.62 -10.60
CA PRO A 254 -14.79 -11.46 -11.48
C PRO A 254 -14.10 -10.29 -10.78
N GLN A 255 -13.29 -9.51 -11.51
CA GLN A 255 -12.54 -8.36 -10.97
C GLN A 255 -13.33 -7.43 -10.02
N PRO A 256 -14.57 -6.99 -10.32
CA PRO A 256 -15.31 -6.10 -9.41
C PRO A 256 -15.61 -6.72 -8.05
N ASP A 257 -15.74 -8.06 -7.99
CA ASP A 257 -16.12 -8.79 -6.79
C ASP A 257 -14.93 -9.20 -5.92
N GLN A 258 -13.72 -9.21 -6.49
CA GLN A 258 -12.50 -9.66 -5.79
C GLN A 258 -12.29 -8.87 -4.50
N LEU A 259 -12.28 -7.54 -4.59
CA LEU A 259 -11.95 -6.64 -3.47
C LEU A 259 -12.95 -6.69 -2.31
N PRO A 260 -14.28 -6.55 -2.55
CA PRO A 260 -15.28 -6.74 -1.52
C PRO A 260 -15.19 -8.11 -0.84
N ALA A 261 -14.99 -9.18 -1.62
CA ALA A 261 -14.86 -10.54 -1.10
C ALA A 261 -13.58 -10.73 -0.27
N PHE A 262 -12.48 -10.06 -0.61
CA PHE A 262 -11.25 -10.12 0.17
C PHE A 262 -11.35 -9.33 1.48
N CYS A 263 -11.98 -8.15 1.47
CA CYS A 263 -12.27 -7.42 2.71
C CYS A 263 -13.12 -8.27 3.66
N LEU A 264 -14.14 -8.96 3.14
CA LEU A 264 -14.95 -9.88 3.93
C LEU A 264 -14.14 -11.10 4.41
N SER A 265 -13.28 -11.66 3.56
CA SER A 265 -12.39 -12.77 3.92
C SER A 265 -11.39 -12.36 5.00
N ALA A 266 -10.93 -11.10 5.00
CA ALA A 266 -10.13 -10.55 6.08
C ALA A 266 -10.90 -10.60 7.39
N VAL A 267 -12.12 -10.02 7.44
CA VAL A 267 -12.98 -10.11 8.62
C VAL A 267 -13.22 -11.55 9.07
N ALA A 268 -13.53 -12.45 8.13
CA ALA A 268 -13.81 -13.84 8.44
C ALA A 268 -12.58 -14.54 9.02
N ALA A 269 -11.39 -14.32 8.44
CA ALA A 269 -10.15 -14.94 8.90
C ALA A 269 -9.84 -14.59 10.35
N GLY A 270 -9.86 -13.32 10.75
CA GLY A 270 -9.59 -13.03 12.15
C GLY A 270 -10.76 -13.35 13.10
N TRP A 271 -12.00 -13.48 12.60
CA TRP A 271 -13.13 -13.98 13.41
C TRP A 271 -12.98 -15.49 13.69
N LEU A 272 -12.73 -16.29 12.65
CA LEU A 272 -12.52 -17.74 12.72
C LEU A 272 -11.30 -18.12 13.57
N PHE A 273 -10.23 -17.33 13.50
CA PHE A 273 -8.97 -17.63 14.19
C PHE A 273 -8.73 -16.77 15.45
N GLY A 274 -9.75 -15.99 15.87
CA GLY A 274 -9.94 -15.54 17.25
C GLY A 274 -8.97 -14.50 17.83
N ARG A 275 -8.18 -13.79 17.02
CA ARG A 275 -7.22 -12.77 17.53
C ARG A 275 -7.06 -11.57 16.60
N TRP A 276 -8.06 -10.69 16.62
CA TRP A 276 -7.92 -9.35 16.07
C TRP A 276 -7.02 -8.49 16.96
N ALA A 277 -6.20 -7.65 16.32
CA ALA A 277 -5.49 -6.58 17.00
C ALA A 277 -6.48 -5.57 17.57
N PRO A 278 -6.62 -5.35 18.89
CA PRO A 278 -7.05 -4.04 19.35
C PRO A 278 -6.04 -3.03 18.83
N ALA A 279 -6.55 -1.96 18.25
CA ALA A 279 -5.84 -0.95 17.49
C ALA A 279 -4.70 -0.19 18.23
N ALA A 280 -4.43 -0.52 19.49
CA ALA A 280 -3.28 -0.04 20.24
C ALA A 280 -2.83 -1.13 21.23
N ALA A 281 -1.72 -1.82 20.97
CA ALA A 281 -1.06 -2.63 22.01
C ALA A 281 0.42 -2.94 21.72
N ASP A 282 1.10 -2.12 20.90
CA ASP A 282 2.51 -1.91 21.19
C ASP A 282 2.60 -0.60 21.98
N PRO A 283 2.72 -0.65 23.32
CA PRO A 283 2.79 0.56 24.15
C PRO A 283 3.95 1.49 23.75
N ALA A 284 4.95 1.00 23.01
CA ALA A 284 6.02 1.84 22.46
C ALA A 284 5.58 2.71 21.26
N SER A 285 4.44 2.42 20.63
CA SER A 285 3.91 3.14 19.45
C SER A 285 2.58 3.86 19.68
N ALA A 286 1.91 3.58 20.80
CA ALA A 286 0.60 4.15 21.17
C ALA A 286 0.74 5.57 21.73
N GLY A 287 1.11 6.50 20.86
CA GLY A 287 1.11 7.94 21.14
C GLY A 287 0.16 8.68 20.23
N ALA A 288 -1.15 8.64 20.58
CA ALA A 288 -2.18 9.66 20.31
C ALA A 288 -3.19 9.59 19.13
N PRO A 289 -3.07 8.88 17.98
CA PRO A 289 -4.01 9.12 16.88
C PRO A 289 -5.38 8.45 17.09
N LEU A 290 -5.39 7.24 17.64
CA LEU A 290 -6.62 6.45 17.75
C LEU A 290 -7.57 6.98 18.83
N ASP A 291 -7.03 7.47 19.95
CA ASP A 291 -7.83 8.11 21.00
C ASP A 291 -8.49 9.40 20.51
N VAL A 292 -7.85 10.13 19.60
CA VAL A 292 -8.44 11.33 18.98
C VAL A 292 -9.54 10.94 18.01
N ALA A 293 -9.32 9.95 17.15
CA ALA A 293 -10.35 9.47 16.22
C ALA A 293 -11.56 8.86 16.94
N LEU A 294 -11.32 8.07 18.00
CA LEU A 294 -12.39 7.50 18.82
C LEU A 294 -13.08 8.55 19.70
N LYS A 295 -12.37 9.58 20.20
CA LYS A 295 -13.01 10.73 20.86
C LYS A 295 -13.85 11.55 19.89
N TRP A 296 -13.42 11.72 18.64
CA TRP A 296 -14.21 12.36 17.58
C TRP A 296 -15.49 11.59 17.27
N LEU A 297 -15.39 10.26 17.08
CA LEU A 297 -16.56 9.41 16.84
C LEU A 297 -17.46 9.29 18.09
N GLY A 298 -16.88 9.31 19.29
CA GLY A 298 -17.61 9.33 20.56
C GLY A 298 -18.40 10.63 20.78
N ARG A 299 -17.92 11.77 20.28
CA ARG A 299 -18.63 13.06 20.32
C ARG A 299 -19.81 13.16 19.34
N LEU A 300 -19.85 12.32 18.31
CA LEU A 300 -20.99 12.20 17.40
C LEU A 300 -22.14 11.37 17.99
N ARG A 301 -21.95 10.74 19.15
CA ARG A 301 -23.02 10.19 19.99
C ARG A 301 -23.46 11.24 21.03
N ALA A 302 -23.93 12.39 20.58
CA ALA A 302 -24.85 13.16 21.42
C ALA A 302 -26.22 12.48 21.35
N PRO A 303 -26.94 12.31 22.47
CA PRO A 303 -28.27 11.74 22.44
C PRO A 303 -29.17 12.65 21.63
N VAL A 304 -29.87 12.08 20.65
CA VAL A 304 -31.13 12.64 20.17
C VAL A 304 -32.08 12.55 21.37
N GLY A 305 -32.17 13.65 22.10
CA GLY A 305 -33.29 13.98 22.97
C GLY A 305 -34.30 14.77 22.18
#